data_AF-A0A1J3DNM8-F1
#
_entry.id   AF-A0A1J3DNM8-F1
#
_cell.length_a   1.000
_cell.length_b   1.000
_cell.length_c   1.000
_cell.angle_alpha   90.00
_cell.angle_beta   90.00
_cell.angle_gamma   90.00
#
_symmetry.space_group_name_H-M   'P 1'
#
loop_
_entity.id
_entity.type
_entity.pdbx_description
1 polymer ?
#
loop_
_entity_poly.entity_id
_entity_poly.type
_entity_poly.pdbx_seq_one_letter_code
_entity_poly.pdbx_strand_id
1 'polypeptide(L)'
;IVSAQLCLDNFGTFRPGDTFDKNRQHILSSLATEVAAKDGFFNASVGTDPDQVYAMGMCIPGAKQKLCSDCIKDASEQLIQTCPKQTSALHWSGGGETLCMARYSNQPSFRP
;
A
#
# COMPACT_ATOMS: atom_id res chain seq x y z
N ILE A 1 -6.33 19.12 6.65
CA ILE A 1 -5.94 18.24 5.52
C ILE A 1 -6.39 16.84 5.90
N VAL A 2 -7.14 16.16 5.02
CA VAL A 2 -7.95 14.97 5.37
C VAL A 2 -7.23 13.70 4.90
N SER A 3 -7.11 12.71 5.78
CA SER A 3 -6.72 11.35 5.38
C SER A 3 -7.95 10.59 4.88
N ALA A 4 -7.77 9.77 3.86
CA ALA A 4 -8.83 8.94 3.31
C ALA A 4 -8.36 7.49 3.25
N GLN A 5 -9.24 6.57 3.62
CA GLN A 5 -8.97 5.15 3.50
C GLN A 5 -10.15 4.45 2.87
N LEU A 6 -9.87 3.55 1.94
CA LEU A 6 -10.88 2.82 1.20
C LEU A 6 -10.51 1.34 1.13
N CYS A 7 -11.31 0.51 1.78
CA CYS A 7 -11.31 -0.93 1.57
C CYS A 7 -12.32 -1.24 0.47
N LEU A 8 -11.88 -1.83 -0.65
CA LEU A 8 -12.71 -2.01 -1.83
C LEU A 8 -13.39 -3.39 -1.81
N ASP A 9 -14.63 -3.45 -1.35
CA ASP A 9 -15.36 -4.72 -1.17
C ASP A 9 -15.74 -5.41 -2.51
N ASN A 10 -15.80 -4.67 -3.62
CA ASN A 10 -16.23 -5.18 -4.92
C ASN A 10 -15.15 -5.94 -5.72
N PHE A 11 -13.90 -6.03 -5.21
CA PHE A 11 -12.77 -6.63 -5.94
C PHE A 11 -12.42 -8.05 -5.46
N GLY A 12 -13.20 -8.57 -4.50
CA GLY A 12 -13.01 -9.89 -3.91
C GLY A 12 -12.52 -9.84 -2.46
N THR A 13 -12.48 -11.01 -1.84
CA THR A 13 -11.99 -11.18 -0.47
C THR A 13 -11.02 -12.34 -0.37
N PHE A 14 -10.09 -12.25 0.57
CA PHE A 14 -9.15 -13.31 0.93
C PHE A 14 -9.43 -13.80 2.36
N ARG A 15 -8.81 -14.91 2.76
CA ARG A 15 -8.90 -15.45 4.13
C ARG A 15 -7.68 -15.01 4.95
N PRO A 16 -7.84 -14.42 6.15
CA PRO A 16 -6.70 -14.11 7.00
C PRO A 16 -5.79 -15.33 7.22
N GLY A 17 -4.49 -15.14 7.01
CA GLY A 17 -3.45 -16.18 7.08
C GLY A 17 -3.22 -16.98 5.80
N ASP A 18 -4.00 -16.77 4.73
CA ASP A 18 -3.76 -17.39 3.44
C ASP A 18 -2.52 -16.81 2.73
N THR A 19 -2.20 -17.37 1.56
CA THR A 19 -1.02 -16.97 0.79
C THR A 19 -1.14 -15.52 0.31
N PHE A 20 -2.32 -15.09 -0.15
CA PHE A 20 -2.58 -13.70 -0.51
C PHE A 20 -2.34 -12.74 0.68
N ASP A 21 -2.83 -13.07 1.88
CA ASP A 21 -2.61 -12.27 3.09
C ASP A 21 -1.13 -12.13 3.44
N LYS A 22 -0.38 -13.23 3.38
CA LYS A 22 1.08 -13.21 3.61
C LYS A 22 1.81 -12.37 2.56
N ASN A 23 1.47 -12.52 1.29
CA ASN A 23 2.04 -11.72 0.20
C ASN A 23 1.70 -10.24 0.37
N ARG A 24 0.46 -9.91 0.78
CA ARG A 24 0.03 -8.54 1.10
C ARG A 24 0.86 -7.95 2.22
N GLN A 25 0.99 -8.65 3.34
CA GLN A 25 1.77 -8.17 4.48
C GLN A 25 3.23 -7.96 4.11
N HIS A 26 3.82 -8.90 3.35
CA HIS A 26 5.20 -8.81 2.91
C HIS A 26 5.45 -7.56 2.05
N ILE A 27 4.68 -7.38 0.98
CA ILE A 27 4.89 -6.26 0.06
C ILE A 27 4.58 -4.90 0.71
N LEU A 28 3.55 -4.81 1.56
CA LEU A 28 3.24 -3.58 2.29
C LEU A 28 4.33 -3.24 3.33
N SER A 29 4.97 -4.24 3.93
CA SER A 29 6.06 -4.00 4.90
C SER A 29 7.33 -3.43 4.24
N SER A 30 7.57 -3.72 2.96
CA SER A 30 8.75 -3.23 2.22
C SER A 30 8.52 -1.87 1.55
N LEU A 31 7.27 -1.44 1.35
CA LEU A 31 6.93 -0.22 0.61
C LEU A 31 7.66 1.02 1.16
N ALA A 32 7.73 1.20 2.47
CA ALA A 32 8.33 2.39 3.07
C ALA A 32 9.80 2.57 2.67
N THR A 33 10.58 1.49 2.76
CA THR A 33 12.00 1.48 2.38
C THR A 33 12.18 1.68 0.88
N GLU A 34 11.39 1.00 0.06
CA GLU A 34 11.52 1.07 -1.39
C GLU A 34 11.12 2.44 -1.95
N VAL A 35 9.99 3.01 -1.48
CA VAL A 35 9.54 4.35 -1.91
C VAL A 35 10.58 5.40 -1.53
N ALA A 36 11.13 5.33 -0.32
CA ALA A 36 12.17 6.25 0.14
C ALA A 36 13.49 6.10 -0.63
N ALA A 37 13.83 4.89 -1.10
CA ALA A 37 15.03 4.63 -1.89
C ALA A 37 14.87 5.00 -3.39
N LYS A 38 13.63 5.21 -3.85
CA LYS A 38 13.27 5.47 -5.26
C LYS A 38 12.65 6.86 -5.44
N ASP A 39 13.13 7.85 -4.67
CA ASP A 39 12.73 9.25 -4.76
C ASP A 39 11.21 9.50 -4.62
N GLY A 40 10.55 8.72 -3.77
CA GLY A 40 9.15 8.95 -3.40
C GLY A 40 8.13 8.24 -4.28
N PHE A 41 8.53 7.27 -5.11
CA PHE A 41 7.60 6.42 -5.87
C PHE A 41 8.14 4.99 -6.01
N PHE A 42 7.29 4.00 -5.75
CA PHE A 42 7.63 2.60 -6.02
C PHE A 42 6.37 1.77 -6.30
N ASN A 43 6.46 0.83 -7.22
CA ASN A 43 5.45 -0.21 -7.43
C ASN A 43 6.13 -1.58 -7.58
N ALA A 44 5.42 -2.62 -7.15
CA ALA A 44 5.90 -3.99 -7.23
C ALA A 44 4.73 -4.97 -7.22
N SER A 45 5.04 -6.24 -7.47
CA SER A 45 4.11 -7.34 -7.21
C SER A 45 4.82 -8.51 -6.55
N VAL A 46 4.10 -9.29 -5.75
CA VAL A 46 4.58 -10.49 -5.06
C VAL A 46 3.57 -11.61 -5.25
N GLY A 47 4.07 -12.83 -5.47
CA GLY A 47 3.25 -14.02 -5.68
C GLY A 47 2.88 -14.28 -7.15
N THR A 48 2.06 -15.30 -7.35
CA THR A 48 1.53 -15.74 -8.65
C THR A 48 0.03 -15.99 -8.53
N ASP A 49 -0.70 -15.93 -9.64
CA ASP A 49 -2.15 -16.19 -9.67
C ASP A 49 -2.49 -17.52 -8.95
N PRO A 50 -3.49 -17.56 -8.05
CA PRO A 50 -4.43 -16.48 -7.69
C PRO A 50 -3.98 -15.56 -6.53
N ASP A 51 -2.80 -15.82 -5.94
CA ASP A 51 -2.30 -15.14 -4.73
C ASP A 51 -1.38 -13.94 -5.01
N GLN A 52 -1.35 -13.45 -6.26
CA GLN A 52 -0.51 -12.32 -6.66
C GLN A 52 -1.08 -11.00 -6.12
N VAL A 53 -0.22 -10.23 -5.46
CA VAL A 53 -0.55 -8.91 -4.92
C VAL A 53 0.27 -7.85 -5.65
N TYR A 54 -0.40 -6.83 -6.16
CA TYR A 54 0.21 -5.63 -6.72
C TYR A 54 0.15 -4.53 -5.67
N ALA A 55 1.25 -3.82 -5.44
CA ALA A 55 1.29 -2.69 -4.51
C ALA A 55 2.07 -1.51 -5.08
N MET A 56 1.73 -0.33 -4.58
CA MET A 56 2.36 0.93 -4.92
C MET A 56 2.35 1.86 -3.72
N GLY A 57 3.43 2.62 -3.58
CA GLY A 57 3.51 3.73 -2.65
C GLY A 57 4.03 4.98 -3.35
N MET A 58 3.55 6.14 -2.92
CA MET A 58 4.06 7.41 -3.40
C MET A 58 3.98 8.51 -2.33
N CYS A 59 4.94 9.43 -2.38
CA CYS A 59 5.02 10.64 -1.57
C CYS A 59 4.98 11.87 -2.48
N ILE A 60 4.68 13.03 -1.90
CA ILE A 60 4.81 14.29 -2.65
C ILE A 60 6.26 14.53 -3.09
N PRO A 61 6.47 15.09 -4.31
CA PRO A 61 7.80 15.50 -4.74
C PRO A 61 8.44 16.47 -3.74
N GLY A 62 9.71 16.27 -3.43
CA GLY A 62 10.46 17.11 -2.48
C GLY A 62 10.26 16.78 -1.01
N ALA A 63 9.49 15.73 -0.67
CA ALA A 63 9.45 15.20 0.69
C ALA A 63 10.84 14.73 1.13
N LYS A 64 11.21 15.01 2.38
CA LYS A 64 12.42 14.42 2.97
C LYS A 64 12.27 12.91 3.04
N GLN A 65 13.33 12.18 2.73
CA GLN A 65 13.33 10.71 2.67
C GLN A 65 12.73 10.05 3.92
N LYS A 66 13.11 10.53 5.11
CA LYS A 66 12.56 10.02 6.38
C LYS A 66 11.06 10.26 6.52
N LEU A 67 10.58 11.47 6.23
CA LEU A 67 9.15 11.80 6.31
C LEU A 67 8.32 10.96 5.33
N CYS A 68 8.86 10.75 4.13
CA CYS A 68 8.23 9.89 3.15
C CYS A 68 8.16 8.43 3.63
N SER A 69 9.27 7.89 4.13
CA SER A 69 9.31 6.54 4.69
C SER A 69 8.33 6.35 5.84
N ASP A 70 8.30 7.29 6.80
CA ASP A 70 7.42 7.22 7.98
C ASP A 70 5.94 7.28 7.55
N CYS A 71 5.60 8.18 6.62
CA CYS A 71 4.23 8.29 6.10
C CYS A 71 3.77 7.01 5.39
N ILE A 72 4.60 6.44 4.51
CA ILE A 72 4.25 5.21 3.78
C ILE A 72 4.13 4.02 4.72
N LYS A 73 4.99 3.95 5.75
CA LYS A 73 4.91 2.93 6.78
C LYS A 73 3.56 2.99 7.49
N ASP A 74 3.18 4.15 8.00
CA ASP A 74 1.90 4.34 8.69
C ASP A 74 0.72 3.99 7.77
N ALA A 75 0.74 4.46 6.51
CA ALA A 75 -0.31 4.14 5.54
C ALA A 75 -0.41 2.63 5.26
N SER A 76 0.72 1.93 5.20
CA SER A 76 0.79 0.49 4.96
C SER A 76 0.28 -0.31 6.16
N GLU A 77 0.62 0.11 7.38
CA GLU A 77 0.10 -0.49 8.62
C GLU A 77 -1.41 -0.30 8.75
N GLN A 78 -1.93 0.89 8.43
CA GLN A 78 -3.37 1.17 8.42
C GLN A 78 -4.14 0.28 7.43
N LEU A 79 -3.56 0.05 6.25
CA LEU A 79 -4.14 -0.86 5.26
C LEU A 79 -4.25 -2.30 5.77
N ILE A 80 -3.22 -2.79 6.46
CA ILE A 80 -3.22 -4.15 7.03
C ILE A 80 -4.28 -4.27 8.14
N GLN A 81 -4.37 -3.27 9.01
CA GLN A 81 -5.23 -3.34 10.20
C GLN A 81 -6.72 -3.15 9.88
N THR A 82 -7.03 -2.22 8.98
CA THR A 82 -8.41 -1.75 8.80
C THR A 82 -9.10 -2.37 7.59
N CYS A 83 -8.34 -2.95 6.63
CA CYS A 83 -8.89 -3.73 5.51
C CYS A 83 -8.52 -5.23 5.66
N PRO A 84 -9.15 -5.95 6.61
CA PRO A 84 -8.68 -7.27 7.03
C PRO A 84 -8.98 -8.40 6.04
N LYS A 85 -9.80 -8.16 5.01
CA LYS A 85 -10.28 -9.21 4.09
C LYS A 85 -10.33 -8.78 2.62
N GLN A 86 -10.24 -7.49 2.32
CA GLN A 86 -10.40 -6.96 0.97
C GLN A 86 -9.16 -7.18 0.14
N THR A 87 -9.30 -7.69 -1.09
CA THR A 87 -8.18 -7.90 -2.02
C THR A 87 -7.65 -6.63 -2.65
N SER A 88 -8.37 -5.51 -2.50
CA SER A 88 -7.93 -4.19 -2.95
C SER A 88 -8.23 -3.13 -1.88
N ALA A 89 -7.26 -2.26 -1.61
CA ALA A 89 -7.46 -1.10 -0.74
C ALA A 89 -6.42 -0.01 -1.00
N LEU A 90 -6.74 1.23 -0.58
CA LEU A 90 -5.82 2.35 -0.59
C LEU A 90 -5.95 3.20 0.66
N HIS A 91 -4.86 3.80 1.08
CA HIS A 91 -4.79 4.78 2.16
C HIS A 91 -4.03 6.01 1.66
N TRP A 92 -4.70 7.15 1.72
CA TRP A 92 -4.14 8.47 1.47
C TRP A 92 -3.95 9.15 2.83
N SER A 93 -2.71 9.37 3.22
CA SER A 93 -2.39 10.11 4.44
C SER A 93 -2.32 11.60 4.12
N GLY A 94 -3.27 12.35 4.67
CA GLY A 94 -3.38 13.79 4.54
C GLY A 94 -3.03 14.57 5.81
N GLY A 95 -2.95 13.90 6.96
CA GLY A 95 -2.90 14.58 8.27
C GLY A 95 -1.52 14.84 8.87
N GLY A 96 -0.44 14.39 8.23
CA GLY A 96 0.93 14.45 8.78
C GLY A 96 1.80 15.59 8.21
N GLU A 97 3.11 15.53 8.50
CA GLU A 97 4.11 16.49 7.98
C GLU A 97 4.33 16.37 6.46
N THR A 98 3.87 15.29 5.84
CA THR A 98 3.91 15.05 4.40
C THR A 98 2.66 14.30 3.94
N LEU A 99 2.37 14.36 2.63
CA LEU A 99 1.29 13.59 2.02
C LEU A 99 1.87 12.36 1.33
N CYS A 100 1.24 11.22 1.55
CA CYS A 100 1.60 9.99 0.87
C CYS A 100 0.38 9.10 0.62
N MET A 101 0.57 8.12 -0.25
CA MET A 101 -0.41 7.09 -0.56
C MET A 101 0.25 5.73 -0.56
N ALA A 102 -0.44 4.75 0.02
CA ALA A 102 -0.18 3.34 -0.18
C ALA A 102 -1.42 2.67 -0.77
N ARG A 103 -1.22 1.70 -1.67
CA ARG A 103 -2.30 0.93 -2.30
C ARG A 103 -1.86 -0.50 -2.58
N TYR A 104 -2.79 -1.44 -2.44
CA TYR A 104 -2.63 -2.81 -2.92
C TYR A 104 -3.87 -3.30 -3.70
N SER A 105 -3.71 -4.33 -4.53
CA SER A 105 -4.75 -4.91 -5.39
C SER A 105 -4.40 -6.33 -5.84
N ASN A 106 -5.40 -7.20 -6.05
CA ASN A 106 -5.24 -8.50 -6.72
C ASN A 106 -5.23 -8.40 -8.25
N GLN A 107 -5.55 -7.23 -8.79
CA GLN A 107 -5.47 -6.94 -10.22
C GLN A 107 -4.28 -6.04 -10.53
N PRO A 108 -3.64 -6.20 -11.71
CA PRO A 108 -2.62 -5.29 -12.22
C PRO A 108 -3.29 -3.95 -12.57
N SER A 109 -3.51 -3.10 -11.57
CA SER A 109 -4.11 -1.78 -11.74
C SER A 109 -3.10 -0.68 -11.43
N PHE A 110 -2.02 -0.66 -12.22
CA PHE A 110 -1.21 0.52 -12.51
C PHE A 110 -1.18 0.72 -14.02
N ARG A 111 -2.35 0.80 -14.66
CA ARG A 111 -2.43 1.29 -16.03
C ARG A 111 -2.23 2.81 -16.00
N PRO A 112 -1.31 3.37 -16.80
CA PRO A 112 -1.13 4.82 -16.91
C PRO A 112 -2.41 5.51 -17.40
#